data_AF-A0A525CKS0-F1
#
_entry.id   AF-A0A525CKS0-F1
#
_cell.length_a   1.000
_cell.length_b   1.000
_cell.length_c   1.000
_cell.angle_alpha   90.00
_cell.angle_beta   90.00
_cell.angle_gamma   90.00
#
_symmetry.space_group_name_H-M   'P 1'
#
loop_
_entity.id
_entity.type
_entity.pdbx_description
1 polymer ?
#
loop_
_entity_poly.entity_id
_entity_poly.type
_entity_poly.pdbx_seq_one_letter_code
_entity_poly.pdbx_strand_id
1 'polypeptide(L)'
;MAAGEEEKGAVESPETKPTEIPPDWKANIIAFACHYCAFAAADLAGVMRLSYPPNVKVIRLPCTGKLDQVYIMRAFERGIDGVFVAG
;
A
#
# COMPACT_ATOMS: atom_id res chain seq x y z
N MET A 1 4.57 -33.92 -8.03
CA MET A 1 3.25 -34.58 -8.11
C MET A 1 2.65 -34.54 -6.70
N ALA A 2 1.41 -34.14 -6.42
CA ALA A 2 0.39 -33.34 -7.13
C ALA A 2 -0.78 -33.07 -6.14
N ALA A 3 -1.67 -32.10 -6.42
CA ALA A 3 -2.82 -31.66 -5.57
C ALA A 3 -2.43 -31.04 -4.21
N GLY A 4 -3.22 -30.16 -3.56
CA GLY A 4 -4.45 -29.40 -3.90
C GLY A 4 -4.46 -28.08 -3.07
N GLU A 5 -5.25 -27.02 -3.31
CA GLU A 5 -6.73 -26.94 -3.31
C GLU A 5 -7.30 -27.57 -2.01
N GLU A 6 -8.07 -26.90 -1.12
CA GLU A 6 -9.09 -25.82 -1.17
C GLU A 6 -9.05 -24.97 0.15
N GLU A 7 -9.68 -23.80 0.42
CA GLU A 7 -10.43 -22.76 -0.34
C GLU A 7 -10.71 -21.45 0.47
N LYS A 8 -11.33 -20.44 -0.20
CA LYS A 8 -12.31 -19.40 0.26
C LYS A 8 -12.14 -18.57 1.56
N GLY A 9 -12.27 -17.24 1.40
CA GLY A 9 -12.45 -16.25 2.48
C GLY A 9 -12.83 -14.85 1.95
N ALA A 10 -13.94 -14.74 1.23
CA ALA A 10 -14.26 -13.57 0.41
C ALA A 10 -14.84 -12.37 1.20
N VAL A 11 -14.43 -11.16 0.81
CA VAL A 11 -15.22 -9.93 0.92
C VAL A 11 -15.16 -9.23 -0.44
N GLU A 12 -16.17 -9.47 -1.26
CA GLU A 12 -16.29 -8.85 -2.59
C GLU A 12 -16.51 -7.34 -2.43
N SER A 13 -15.45 -6.57 -2.70
CA SER A 13 -15.58 -5.13 -2.93
C SER A 13 -16.20 -4.91 -4.32
N PRO A 14 -17.14 -3.96 -4.48
CA PRO A 14 -17.92 -3.83 -5.72
C PRO A 14 -17.01 -3.59 -6.93
N GLU A 15 -17.22 -4.37 -7.99
CA GLU A 15 -16.41 -4.39 -9.22
C GLU A 15 -16.50 -3.06 -10.00
N THR A 16 -15.79 -2.05 -9.49
CA THR A 16 -15.54 -0.81 -10.19
C THR A 16 -14.55 -1.14 -11.30
N LYS A 17 -15.08 -1.30 -12.52
CA LYS A 17 -14.32 -1.63 -13.73
C LYS A 17 -13.01 -0.83 -13.76
N PRO A 18 -11.83 -1.46 -13.96
CA PRO A 18 -10.56 -0.76 -14.03
C PRO A 18 -10.62 0.36 -15.08
N THR A 19 -10.70 1.61 -14.62
CA THR A 19 -10.73 2.78 -15.48
C THR A 19 -9.40 2.87 -16.22
N GLU A 20 -9.46 3.04 -17.54
CA GLU A 20 -8.27 3.10 -18.39
C GLU A 20 -7.33 4.22 -17.92
N ILE A 21 -6.14 3.82 -17.49
CA ILE A 21 -5.17 4.72 -16.88
C ILE A 21 -4.49 5.54 -18.00
N PRO A 22 -4.51 6.89 -17.96
CA PRO A 22 -3.84 7.71 -18.97
C PRO A 22 -2.32 7.42 -18.98
N PRO A 23 -1.68 7.28 -20.14
CA PRO A 23 -0.27 6.85 -20.25
C PRO A 23 0.71 7.82 -19.56
N ASP A 24 0.33 9.09 -19.41
CA ASP A 24 1.14 10.15 -18.79
C ASP A 24 0.92 10.30 -17.27
N TRP A 25 -0.06 9.59 -16.69
CA TRP A 25 -0.45 9.75 -15.29
C TRP A 25 0.52 9.06 -14.32
N LYS A 26 1.00 9.82 -13.33
CA LYS A 26 1.94 9.35 -12.31
C LYS A 26 1.26 9.34 -10.94
N ALA A 27 0.59 8.24 -10.61
CA ALA A 27 -0.09 8.03 -9.33
C ALA A 27 0.79 8.44 -8.14
N ASN A 28 0.29 9.31 -7.27
CA ASN A 28 0.95 9.83 -6.09
C ASN A 28 0.53 9.02 -4.87
N ILE A 29 1.43 8.20 -4.33
CA ILE A 29 1.08 7.19 -3.31
C ILE A 29 1.74 7.52 -1.97
N ILE A 30 0.98 7.44 -0.87
CA ILE A 30 1.52 7.46 0.51
C ILE A 30 1.43 6.05 1.10
N ALA A 31 2.52 5.60 1.71
CA ALA A 31 2.62 4.32 2.41
C ALA A 31 2.83 4.54 3.91
N PHE A 32 1.83 4.23 4.74
CA PHE A 32 1.98 4.21 6.19
C PHE A 32 2.58 2.88 6.63
N ALA A 33 3.81 2.91 7.15
CA ALA A 33 4.56 1.73 7.57
C ALA A 33 4.77 1.73 9.09
N CYS A 34 4.43 0.64 9.77
CA CYS A 34 4.81 0.45 11.17
C CYS A 34 6.33 0.33 11.33
N HIS A 35 6.85 0.69 12.51
CA HIS A 35 8.29 0.71 12.79
C HIS A 35 8.92 -0.68 12.77
N TYR A 36 8.21 -1.71 13.24
CA TYR A 36 8.79 -3.00 13.57
C TYR A 36 8.75 -4.01 12.43
N CYS A 37 7.69 -4.02 11.61
CA CYS A 37 7.49 -4.98 10.54
C CYS A 37 7.67 -4.31 9.16
N ALA A 38 6.76 -3.40 8.80
CA ALA A 38 6.69 -2.82 7.46
C ALA A 38 7.87 -1.90 7.12
N PHE A 39 8.35 -1.09 8.06
CA PHE A 39 9.54 -0.25 7.82
C PHE A 39 10.81 -1.10 7.74
N ALA A 40 10.95 -2.13 8.58
CA ALA A 40 12.05 -3.10 8.50
C ALA A 40 12.02 -3.91 7.18
N ALA A 41 10.83 -4.22 6.65
CA ALA A 41 10.67 -4.84 5.34
C ALA A 41 11.05 -3.88 4.19
N ALA A 42 10.77 -2.58 4.31
CA ALA A 42 11.22 -1.57 3.36
C ALA A 42 12.75 -1.37 3.39
N ASP A 43 13.36 -1.36 4.58
CA ASP A 43 14.82 -1.36 4.75
C ASP A 43 15.44 -2.62 4.12
N LEU A 44 14.85 -3.80 4.34
CA LEU A 44 15.29 -5.06 3.72
C LEU A 44 15.18 -5.02 2.18
N ALA A 45 14.10 -4.47 1.63
CA ALA A 45 13.97 -4.25 0.19
C ALA A 45 15.08 -3.33 -0.36
N GLY A 46 15.47 -2.31 0.41
CA GLY A 46 16.63 -1.45 0.11
C GLY A 46 17.96 -2.22 0.14
N VAL A 47 18.20 -3.06 1.15
CA VAL A 47 19.39 -3.94 1.24
C VAL A 47 19.45 -4.93 0.07
N MET A 48 18.30 -5.50 -0.32
CA MET A 48 18.15 -6.37 -1.49
C MET A 48 18.21 -5.62 -2.83
N ARG A 49 18.30 -4.28 -2.82
CA ARG A 49 18.31 -3.39 -4.00
C ARG A 49 17.10 -3.58 -4.91
N LEU A 50 15.94 -3.89 -4.33
CA LEU A 50 14.68 -3.98 -5.07
C LEU A 50 14.27 -2.59 -5.54
N SER A 51 14.29 -2.38 -6.86
CA SER A 51 13.90 -1.11 -7.46
C SER A 51 12.38 -0.96 -7.41
N TYR A 52 11.90 0.14 -6.83
CA TYR A 52 10.48 0.50 -6.77
C TYR A 52 10.24 1.90 -7.35
N PRO A 53 9.04 2.17 -7.91
CA PRO A 53 8.70 3.49 -8.43
C PRO A 53 8.83 4.62 -7.38
N PRO A 54 9.51 5.75 -7.70
CA PRO A 54 9.83 6.83 -6.75
C PRO A 54 8.65 7.75 -6.41
N ASN A 55 7.44 7.40 -6.87
CA ASN A 55 6.19 8.09 -6.55
C ASN A 55 5.64 7.71 -5.17
N VAL A 56 5.99 6.53 -4.66
CA VAL A 56 5.60 6.03 -3.32
C VAL A 56 6.39 6.75 -2.23
N LYS A 57 5.69 7.30 -1.23
CA LYS A 57 6.27 8.06 -0.11
C LYS A 57 5.96 7.37 1.22
N VAL A 58 7.00 6.86 1.89
CA VAL A 58 6.84 6.10 3.14
C VAL A 58 6.79 7.04 4.35
N ILE A 59 5.76 6.87 5.19
CA ILE A 59 5.59 7.55 6.48
C ILE A 59 5.74 6.50 7.58
N ARG A 60 6.80 6.64 8.41
CA ARG A 60 7.07 5.74 9.54
C ARG A 60 6.19 6.08 10.74
N LEU A 61 5.36 5.12 11.16
CA LEU A 61 4.55 5.15 12.38
C LEU A 61 5.14 4.20 13.44
N PRO A 62 4.92 4.41 14.75
CA PRO A 62 5.39 3.46 15.77
C PRO A 62 4.70 2.08 15.62
N CYS A 63 3.40 2.07 15.30
CA CYS A 63 2.60 0.89 14.99
C CYS A 63 1.43 1.32 14.08
N THR A 64 0.87 0.40 13.29
CA THR A 64 -0.37 0.64 12.53
C THR A 64 -1.56 0.99 13.42
N GLY A 65 -1.59 0.52 14.67
CA GLY A 65 -2.58 0.92 15.67
C GLY A 65 -2.57 2.42 16.06
N LYS A 66 -1.65 3.24 15.51
CA LYS A 66 -1.69 4.71 15.60
C LYS A 66 -2.31 5.38 14.36
N LEU A 67 -2.64 4.63 13.31
CA LEU A 67 -3.27 5.19 12.11
C LEU A 67 -4.79 5.31 12.30
N ASP A 68 -5.24 6.56 12.45
CA ASP A 68 -6.65 6.95 12.42
C ASP A 68 -7.11 7.18 10.96
N GLN A 69 -8.37 6.85 10.67
CA GLN A 69 -9.06 7.09 9.39
C GLN A 69 -8.96 8.57 8.95
N VAL A 70 -8.93 9.51 9.89
CA VAL A 70 -8.72 10.95 9.62
C VAL A 70 -7.43 11.20 8.84
N TYR A 71 -6.34 10.47 9.09
CA TYR A 71 -5.10 10.62 8.32
C TYR A 71 -5.21 10.08 6.89
N ILE A 72 -6.03 9.05 6.68
CA ILE A 72 -6.31 8.48 5.35
C ILE A 72 -7.14 9.46 4.53
N MET A 73 -8.25 9.98 5.10
CA MET A 73 -9.07 11.00 4.43
C MET A 73 -8.26 12.27 4.15
N ARG A 74 -7.43 12.72 5.12
CA ARG A 74 -6.53 13.87 4.99
C ARG A 74 -5.42 13.68 3.95
N ALA A 75 -5.14 12.44 3.52
CA ALA A 75 -4.27 12.17 2.38
C ALA A 75 -5.03 12.38 1.05
N PHE A 76 -6.22 11.78 0.91
CA PHE A 76 -7.05 11.97 -0.29
C PHE A 76 -7.43 13.45 -0.52
N GLU A 77 -7.77 14.20 0.53
CA GLU A 77 -7.97 15.67 0.49
C GLU A 77 -6.79 16.46 -0.11
N ARG A 78 -5.58 15.89 -0.11
CA ARG A 78 -4.35 16.54 -0.58
C ARG A 78 -3.93 16.14 -2.00
N GLY A 79 -4.77 15.40 -2.74
CA GLY A 79 -4.41 14.88 -4.07
C GLY A 79 -3.39 13.74 -4.00
N ILE A 80 -3.63 12.81 -3.08
CA ILE A 80 -2.97 11.49 -3.06
C ILE A 80 -3.90 10.51 -3.76
N ASP A 81 -3.40 9.85 -4.82
CA ASP A 81 -4.19 8.92 -5.63
C ASP A 81 -4.38 7.56 -4.96
N GLY A 82 -3.49 7.19 -4.03
CA GLY A 82 -3.56 5.93 -3.30
C GLY A 82 -2.89 5.96 -1.93
N VAL A 83 -3.50 5.30 -0.95
CA VAL A 83 -2.96 5.12 0.40
C VAL A 83 -2.71 3.63 0.64
N PHE A 84 -1.47 3.28 0.95
CA PHE A 84 -1.05 1.95 1.36
C PHE A 84 -0.81 1.94 2.87
N VAL A 85 -1.15 0.84 3.55
CA VAL A 85 -1.00 0.67 4.99
C VAL A 85 -0.42 -0.71 5.27
N ALA A 86 0.71 -0.78 5.98
CA ALA A 86 1.38 -2.03 6.34
C ALA A 86 1.83 -2.04 7.81
N GLY A 87 1.56 -3.17 8.48
CA GLY A 87 1.72 -3.40 9.92
C GLY A 87 2.63 -4.56 10.25
#